data_AF-E3RE46-F1
#
_entry.id   AF-E3RE46-F1
#
_cell.length_a   1.000
_cell.length_b   1.000
_cell.length_c   1.000
_cell.angle_alpha   90.00
_cell.angle_beta   90.00
_cell.angle_gamma   90.00
#
_symmetry.space_group_name_H-M   'P 1'
#
loop_
_entity.id
_entity.type
_entity.pdbx_description
1 polymer ?
#
loop_
_entity_poly.entity_id
_entity_poly.type
_entity_poly.pdbx_seq_one_letter_code
_entity_poly.pdbx_strand_id
1 'polypeptide(L)'
;MLGRLEMSIDQCIEAYIEMMDVIFDPKDRRKLPFKIRNGKVQPKYKTKHIEQAIKQVISKAGRTSDDPFRGTKDSYCKTVVLALTEESRAPTLFTDYPKDGEHSNFYNEVKIWEVARATSAATSFFPPMEITRAGEPRRFLDAGLGFNNPIQELYVEAMAQFDKSEGDFDSQVRVLVSIGTGKPALRGFGEKVVEVAKSIASIATETQHTANNFHLTHMKLADRGGYFRFNPPDLSEVAIDEASMKGTIAARTETYGNDPETVAMVQRWKNTAGTEQSALTLALVEDFT
;
A
#
# COMPACT_ATOMS: atom_id res chain seq x y z
N MET A 1 -1.29 -6.71 5.25
CA MET A 1 -2.02 -7.04 6.51
C MET A 1 -3.45 -7.43 6.19
N LEU A 2 -4.33 -6.50 5.79
CA LEU A 2 -5.75 -6.78 5.49
C LEU A 2 -6.00 -7.91 4.48
N GLY A 3 -5.44 -7.82 3.27
CA GLY A 3 -5.66 -8.83 2.22
C GLY A 3 -4.94 -10.13 2.51
N ARG A 4 -3.62 -10.15 2.29
CA ARG A 4 -2.84 -11.40 2.39
C ARG A 4 -2.80 -12.08 3.76
N LEU A 5 -2.80 -11.32 4.86
CA LEU A 5 -2.74 -11.89 6.22
C LEU A 5 -4.13 -11.98 6.88
N GLU A 6 -5.19 -11.50 6.21
CA GLU A 6 -6.58 -11.60 6.68
C GLU A 6 -6.80 -11.04 8.08
N MET A 7 -5.95 -10.09 8.47
CA MET A 7 -6.04 -9.41 9.76
C MET A 7 -7.25 -8.48 9.77
N SER A 8 -7.95 -8.42 10.91
CA SER A 8 -8.96 -7.40 11.16
C SER A 8 -8.38 -5.99 11.14
N ILE A 9 -9.24 -4.98 11.02
CA ILE A 9 -8.83 -3.57 11.06
C ILE A 9 -8.12 -3.25 12.38
N ASP A 10 -8.66 -3.70 13.51
CA ASP A 10 -8.07 -3.46 14.84
C ASP A 10 -6.68 -4.08 14.95
N GLN A 11 -6.52 -5.33 14.51
CA GLN A 11 -5.21 -5.99 14.46
C GLN A 11 -4.22 -5.24 13.56
N CYS A 12 -4.68 -4.69 12.43
CA CYS A 12 -3.83 -3.90 11.55
C CYS A 12 -3.36 -2.59 12.23
N ILE A 13 -4.24 -1.91 12.94
CA ILE A 13 -3.92 -0.68 13.68
C ILE A 13 -2.90 -0.99 14.78
N GLU A 14 -3.16 -2.01 15.59
CA GLU A 14 -2.24 -2.45 16.66
C GLU A 14 -0.87 -2.82 16.10
N ALA A 15 -0.83 -3.67 15.06
CA ALA A 15 0.41 -4.06 14.40
C ALA A 15 1.18 -2.87 13.83
N TYR A 16 0.49 -1.91 13.21
CA TYR A 16 1.13 -0.71 12.67
C TYR A 16 1.74 0.15 13.80
N ILE A 17 1.01 0.32 14.91
CA ILE A 17 1.48 1.06 16.08
C ILE A 17 2.76 0.44 16.64
N GLU A 18 2.81 -0.87 16.82
CA GLU A 18 3.98 -1.57 17.32
C GLU A 18 5.16 -1.53 16.34
N MET A 19 4.88 -1.72 15.03
CA MET A 19 5.91 -1.65 13.99
C MET A 19 6.62 -0.30 14.00
N MET A 20 5.88 0.80 14.18
CA MET A 20 6.48 2.14 14.26
C MET A 20 7.52 2.28 15.39
N ASP A 21 7.27 1.65 16.54
CA ASP A 21 8.22 1.71 17.67
C ASP A 21 9.50 0.92 17.39
N VAL A 22 9.39 -0.22 16.70
CA VAL A 22 10.55 -1.06 16.34
C VAL A 22 11.36 -0.44 15.20
N ILE A 23 10.69 0.11 14.19
CA ILE A 23 11.33 0.63 12.97
C ILE A 23 12.01 1.97 13.24
N PHE A 24 11.37 2.85 14.01
CA PHE A 24 11.83 4.21 14.25
C PHE A 24 12.38 4.42 15.66
N ASP A 25 12.97 3.40 16.29
CA ASP A 25 13.63 3.55 17.59
C ASP A 25 14.67 4.69 17.52
N PRO A 26 14.50 5.78 18.29
CA PRO A 26 15.42 6.90 18.30
C PRO A 26 16.86 6.52 18.63
N LYS A 27 17.09 5.40 19.33
CA LYS A 27 18.42 4.86 19.66
C LYS A 27 19.16 4.33 18.44
N ASP A 28 18.44 3.94 17.39
CA ASP A 28 18.98 3.41 16.15
C ASP A 28 19.17 4.46 15.06
N ARG A 29 18.66 5.68 15.28
CA ARG A 29 18.88 6.81 14.40
C ARG A 29 20.37 7.13 14.36
N ARG A 30 21.03 6.90 13.21
CA ARG A 30 22.43 7.28 13.02
C ARG A 30 22.58 8.79 13.25
N LYS A 31 23.43 9.19 14.20
CA LYS A 31 23.65 10.60 14.60
C LYS A 31 24.36 11.46 13.55
N LEU A 32 24.87 10.89 12.46
CA LEU A 32 25.55 11.65 11.41
C LEU A 32 24.65 11.85 10.18
N PRO A 33 24.69 13.05 9.54
CA PRO A 33 23.92 13.35 8.33
C PRO A 33 24.34 12.44 7.18
N PHE A 34 23.43 12.33 6.20
CA PHE A 34 23.58 11.66 4.90
C PHE A 34 25.03 11.71 4.38
N LYS A 35 25.79 10.63 4.57
CA LYS A 35 27.10 10.50 3.92
C LYS A 35 26.90 9.86 2.55
N ILE A 36 27.13 10.64 1.50
CA ILE A 36 27.48 10.09 0.20
C ILE A 36 28.88 9.51 0.37
N ARG A 37 28.99 8.18 0.39
CA ARG A 37 30.28 7.48 0.31
C ARG A 37 30.29 6.73 -1.01
N ASN A 38 31.23 7.07 -1.89
CA ASN A 38 31.38 6.48 -3.22
C ASN A 38 30.11 6.61 -4.10
N GLY A 39 29.41 7.75 -4.04
CA GLY A 39 28.20 7.99 -4.84
C GLY A 39 26.94 7.24 -4.41
N LYS A 40 26.96 6.48 -3.31
CA LYS A 40 25.80 5.75 -2.77
C LYS A 40 25.25 6.43 -1.51
N VAL A 41 23.95 6.73 -1.51
CA VAL A 41 23.21 7.23 -0.34
C VAL A 41 23.16 6.15 0.72
N GLN A 42 23.61 6.46 1.94
CA GLN A 42 23.51 5.54 3.08
C GLN A 42 22.08 5.55 3.64
N PRO A 43 21.47 4.38 3.90
CA PRO A 43 20.12 4.30 4.44
C PRO A 43 20.05 4.89 5.86
N LYS A 44 18.94 5.57 6.15
CA LYS A 44 18.69 6.24 7.44
C LYS A 44 18.42 5.26 8.58
N TYR A 45 17.81 4.10 8.28
CA TYR A 45 17.39 3.09 9.25
C TYR A 45 18.07 1.72 9.02
N LYS A 46 18.16 0.91 10.07
CA LYS A 46 18.68 -0.46 9.99
C LYS A 46 17.63 -1.37 9.36
N THR A 47 17.98 -2.01 8.24
CA THR A 47 17.13 -2.98 7.54
C THR A 47 16.61 -4.11 8.43
N LYS A 48 17.42 -4.55 9.41
CA LYS A 48 17.06 -5.65 10.31
C LYS A 48 15.79 -5.38 11.13
N HIS A 49 15.52 -4.13 11.50
CA HIS A 49 14.38 -3.80 12.37
C HIS A 49 13.06 -3.85 11.60
N ILE A 50 13.03 -3.32 10.37
CA ILE A 50 11.84 -3.44 9.52
C ILE A 50 11.56 -4.90 9.14
N GLU A 51 12.59 -5.70 8.84
CA GLU A 51 12.40 -7.13 8.58
C GLU A 51 11.86 -7.88 9.81
N GLN A 52 12.43 -7.60 10.99
CA GLN A 52 11.97 -8.19 12.24
C GLN A 52 10.52 -7.79 12.54
N ALA A 53 10.17 -6.52 12.39
CA ALA A 53 8.83 -6.00 12.62
C ALA A 53 7.81 -6.66 11.66
N ILE A 54 8.14 -6.76 10.36
CA ILE A 54 7.31 -7.47 9.38
C ILE A 54 7.11 -8.93 9.77
N LYS A 55 8.18 -9.65 10.14
CA LYS A 55 8.10 -11.06 10.54
C LYS A 55 7.30 -11.26 11.82
N GLN A 56 7.37 -10.32 12.77
CA GLN A 56 6.54 -10.34 13.98
C GLN A 56 5.06 -10.19 13.65
N VAL A 57 4.69 -9.29 12.74
CA VAL A 57 3.28 -9.15 12.29
C VAL A 57 2.78 -10.43 11.62
N ILE A 58 3.59 -11.05 10.75
CA ILE A 58 3.26 -12.33 10.12
C ILE A 58 3.03 -13.41 11.17
N SER A 59 3.91 -13.50 12.18
CA SER A 59 3.75 -14.45 13.28
C SER A 59 2.49 -14.21 14.11
N LYS A 60 2.14 -12.94 14.39
CA LYS A 60 0.90 -12.59 15.10
C LYS A 60 -0.37 -12.93 14.31
N ALA A 61 -0.29 -12.95 12.98
CA ALA A 61 -1.35 -13.42 12.11
C ALA A 61 -1.42 -14.97 12.01
N GLY A 62 -0.66 -15.71 12.83
CA GLY A 62 -0.66 -17.18 12.82
C GLY A 62 0.08 -17.80 11.62
N ARG A 63 0.92 -17.02 10.93
CA ARG A 63 1.67 -17.41 9.72
C ARG A 63 3.17 -17.50 10.03
N THR A 64 3.94 -18.13 9.15
CA THR A 64 5.41 -18.18 9.30
C THR A 64 6.10 -17.24 8.32
N SER A 65 7.35 -16.86 8.62
CA SER A 65 8.15 -16.06 7.68
C SER A 65 8.50 -16.80 6.39
N ASP A 66 8.32 -18.11 6.32
CA ASP A 66 8.55 -18.88 5.10
C ASP A 66 7.28 -19.05 4.27
N ASP A 67 6.14 -18.56 4.75
CA ASP A 67 4.88 -18.66 4.02
C ASP A 67 4.96 -17.91 2.68
N PRO A 68 4.58 -18.56 1.57
CA PRO A 68 4.58 -17.95 0.25
C PRO A 68 3.52 -16.85 0.17
N PHE A 69 3.80 -15.82 -0.62
CA PHE A 69 2.84 -14.77 -0.91
C PHE A 69 1.63 -15.33 -1.68
N ARG A 70 1.85 -16.26 -2.62
CA ARG A 70 0.80 -17.06 -3.29
C ARG A 70 0.41 -18.31 -2.49
N GLY A 71 0.30 -18.15 -1.18
CA GLY A 71 -0.12 -19.23 -0.28
C GLY A 71 -1.63 -19.28 -0.08
N THR A 72 -2.08 -20.21 0.75
CA THR A 72 -3.50 -20.36 1.08
C THR A 72 -4.02 -19.18 1.90
N LYS A 73 -5.29 -18.82 1.65
CA LYS A 73 -6.09 -17.82 2.37
C LYS A 73 -7.55 -18.26 2.34
N ASP A 74 -8.33 -17.82 3.32
CA ASP A 74 -9.74 -18.19 3.44
C ASP A 74 -10.64 -17.32 2.53
N SER A 75 -10.20 -16.10 2.26
CA SER A 75 -10.90 -15.11 1.46
C SER A 75 -10.61 -15.24 -0.04
N TYR A 76 -11.64 -15.05 -0.86
CA TYR A 76 -11.50 -14.91 -2.31
C TYR A 76 -10.92 -13.55 -2.74
N CYS A 77 -10.68 -12.62 -1.81
CA CYS A 77 -10.17 -11.29 -2.11
C CYS A 77 -8.75 -11.33 -2.68
N LYS A 78 -8.58 -11.10 -3.98
CA LYS A 78 -7.29 -10.99 -4.66
C LYS A 78 -6.46 -9.83 -4.10
N THR A 79 -5.22 -10.10 -3.65
CA THR A 79 -4.30 -9.09 -3.09
C THR A 79 -3.17 -8.80 -4.07
N VAL A 80 -2.87 -7.51 -4.23
CA VAL A 80 -1.77 -7.01 -5.04
C VAL A 80 -0.89 -6.07 -4.22
N VAL A 81 0.42 -6.16 -4.38
CA VAL A 81 1.40 -5.25 -3.77
C VAL A 81 2.34 -4.74 -4.86
N LEU A 82 2.49 -3.42 -4.92
CA LEU A 82 3.31 -2.74 -5.92
C LEU A 82 4.72 -2.45 -5.38
N ALA A 83 5.73 -2.70 -6.22
CA ALA A 83 7.11 -2.29 -6.03
C ALA A 83 7.69 -1.89 -7.40
N LEU A 84 8.88 -1.30 -7.42
CA LEU A 84 9.61 -1.02 -8.66
C LEU A 84 10.81 -1.94 -8.78
N THR A 85 11.16 -2.38 -9.99
CA THR A 85 12.48 -2.96 -10.25
C THR A 85 13.57 -1.91 -10.05
N GLU A 86 14.71 -2.27 -9.49
CA GLU A 86 15.80 -1.29 -9.28
C GLU A 86 16.39 -0.84 -10.62
N GLU A 87 16.56 -1.77 -11.56
CA GLU A 87 17.26 -1.57 -12.83
C GLU A 87 16.50 -0.65 -13.78
N SER A 88 15.21 -0.93 -14.00
CA SER A 88 14.38 -0.19 -14.97
C SER A 88 13.40 0.79 -14.32
N ARG A 89 13.24 0.76 -12.99
CA ARG A 89 12.20 1.51 -12.26
C ARG A 89 10.80 1.22 -12.77
N ALA A 90 10.60 0.03 -13.34
CA ALA A 90 9.32 -0.38 -13.87
C ALA A 90 8.42 -0.91 -12.74
N PRO A 91 7.11 -0.58 -12.73
CA PRO A 91 6.18 -1.12 -11.76
C PRO A 91 6.08 -2.64 -11.88
N THR A 92 6.13 -3.32 -10.75
CA THR A 92 5.97 -4.77 -10.61
C THR A 92 4.89 -5.05 -9.58
N LEU A 93 3.88 -5.81 -10.00
CA LEU A 93 2.77 -6.23 -9.15
C LEU A 93 3.03 -7.64 -8.61
N PHE A 94 3.32 -7.74 -7.32
CA PHE A 94 3.25 -9.01 -6.60
C PHE A 94 1.78 -9.35 -6.34
N THR A 95 1.31 -10.49 -6.83
CA THR A 95 -0.06 -10.97 -6.64
C THR A 95 -0.09 -12.23 -5.78
N ASP A 96 -1.10 -12.35 -4.93
CA ASP A 96 -1.32 -13.57 -4.13
C ASP A 96 -2.06 -14.69 -4.90
N TYR A 97 -2.32 -14.45 -6.18
CA TYR A 97 -2.91 -15.39 -7.13
C TYR A 97 -2.02 -15.51 -8.39
N PRO A 98 -2.05 -16.65 -9.10
CA PRO A 98 -1.42 -16.78 -10.41
C PRO A 98 -2.18 -15.97 -11.45
N LYS A 99 -1.46 -15.38 -12.40
CA LYS A 99 -2.05 -14.70 -13.56
C LYS A 99 -2.10 -15.64 -14.76
N ASP A 100 -3.11 -15.48 -15.60
CA ASP A 100 -3.22 -16.26 -16.84
C ASP A 100 -2.01 -16.01 -17.76
N GLY A 101 -1.43 -17.09 -18.27
CA GLY A 101 -0.23 -17.05 -19.12
C GLY A 101 1.08 -16.75 -18.36
N GLU A 102 1.06 -16.57 -17.03
CA GLU A 102 2.27 -16.33 -16.26
C GLU A 102 2.98 -17.65 -15.90
N HIS A 103 4.15 -17.85 -16.50
CA HIS A 103 5.03 -18.98 -16.19
C HIS A 103 6.28 -18.46 -15.45
N SER A 104 6.15 -18.21 -14.15
CA SER A 104 7.26 -17.73 -13.34
C SER A 104 7.38 -18.48 -12.01
N ASN A 105 8.42 -19.31 -11.90
CA ASN A 105 8.78 -19.95 -10.62
C ASN A 105 9.14 -18.91 -9.55
N PHE A 106 9.67 -17.75 -9.98
CA PHE A 106 10.02 -16.66 -9.08
C PHE A 106 8.81 -16.25 -8.21
N TYR A 107 7.69 -15.86 -8.81
CA TYR A 107 6.53 -15.33 -8.07
C TYR A 107 5.83 -16.38 -7.20
N ASN A 108 5.91 -17.66 -7.55
CA ASN A 108 5.35 -18.75 -6.76
C ASN A 108 6.14 -19.01 -5.48
N GLU A 109 7.42 -18.66 -5.45
CA GLU A 109 8.31 -18.89 -4.31
C GLU A 109 8.57 -17.63 -3.47
N VAL A 110 8.11 -16.45 -3.88
CA VAL A 110 8.29 -15.22 -3.09
C VAL A 110 7.48 -15.32 -1.79
N LYS A 111 8.09 -14.93 -0.68
CA LYS A 111 7.52 -14.98 0.67
C LYS A 111 6.81 -13.68 1.03
N ILE A 112 5.85 -13.76 1.95
CA ILE A 112 5.07 -12.59 2.39
C ILE A 112 5.97 -11.45 2.88
N TRP A 113 6.99 -11.76 3.69
CA TRP A 113 7.89 -10.74 4.23
C TRP A 113 8.79 -10.10 3.17
N GLU A 114 9.14 -10.84 2.11
CA GLU A 114 9.95 -10.30 1.01
C GLU A 114 9.14 -9.29 0.20
N VAL A 115 7.88 -9.60 -0.11
CA VAL A 115 6.95 -8.66 -0.76
C VAL A 115 6.75 -7.41 0.09
N ALA A 116 6.49 -7.58 1.38
CA ALA A 116 6.33 -6.46 2.31
C ALA A 116 7.61 -5.61 2.44
N ARG A 117 8.79 -6.25 2.36
CA ARG A 117 10.07 -5.53 2.42
C ARG A 117 10.40 -4.82 1.11
N ALA A 118 10.04 -5.40 -0.03
CA ALA A 118 10.21 -4.82 -1.36
C ALA A 118 9.40 -3.52 -1.50
N THR A 119 8.11 -3.56 -1.16
CA THR A 119 7.23 -2.37 -1.26
C THR A 119 7.63 -1.27 -0.28
N SER A 120 8.28 -1.60 0.85
CA SER A 120 8.75 -0.62 1.86
C SER A 120 10.20 -0.16 1.67
N ALA A 121 10.86 -0.54 0.57
CA ALA A 121 12.24 -0.14 0.27
C ALA A 121 12.35 1.32 -0.23
N ALA A 122 11.83 2.25 0.58
CA ALA A 122 11.79 3.68 0.28
C ALA A 122 13.20 4.24 0.10
N THR A 123 13.46 4.78 -1.09
CA THR A 123 14.72 5.45 -1.41
C THR A 123 15.00 6.53 -0.36
N SER A 124 16.23 6.59 0.15
CA SER A 124 16.70 7.40 1.31
C SER A 124 16.42 6.85 2.72
N PHE A 125 15.46 5.94 2.90
CA PHE A 125 15.14 5.34 4.20
C PHE A 125 15.75 3.95 4.36
N PHE A 126 15.53 3.09 3.37
CA PHE A 126 15.91 1.69 3.39
C PHE A 126 16.64 1.30 2.10
N PRO A 127 17.59 0.35 2.16
CA PRO A 127 18.21 -0.16 0.94
C PRO A 127 17.20 -0.97 0.11
N PRO A 128 17.45 -1.13 -1.20
CA PRO A 128 16.68 -2.00 -2.09
C PRO A 128 16.60 -3.42 -1.54
N MET A 129 15.48 -4.09 -1.77
CA MET A 129 15.25 -5.49 -1.36
C MET A 129 15.71 -6.43 -2.48
N GLU A 130 16.64 -7.33 -2.19
CA GLU A 130 17.04 -8.40 -3.12
C GLU A 130 16.26 -9.68 -2.80
N ILE A 131 15.61 -10.25 -3.81
CA ILE A 131 14.94 -11.54 -3.73
C ILE A 131 15.60 -12.46 -4.75
N THR A 132 16.16 -13.56 -4.27
CA THR A 132 16.85 -14.54 -5.11
C THR A 132 16.04 -15.82 -5.17
N ARG A 133 15.69 -16.28 -6.37
CA ARG A 133 15.03 -17.56 -6.65
C ARG A 133 15.71 -18.25 -7.82
N ALA A 134 15.88 -19.57 -7.75
CA ALA A 134 16.58 -20.36 -8.76
C ALA A 134 17.97 -19.81 -9.19
N GLY A 135 18.67 -19.10 -8.30
CA GLY A 135 19.96 -18.46 -8.60
C GLY A 135 19.88 -17.10 -9.30
N GLU A 136 18.68 -16.58 -9.57
CA GLU A 136 18.45 -15.28 -10.20
C GLU A 136 18.08 -14.22 -9.14
N PRO A 137 18.99 -13.27 -8.82
CA PRO A 137 18.66 -12.16 -7.94
C PRO A 137 17.83 -11.10 -8.69
N ARG A 138 16.78 -10.59 -8.04
CA ARG A 138 16.01 -9.43 -8.50
C ARG A 138 15.95 -8.40 -7.39
N ARG A 139 16.17 -7.12 -7.71
CA ARG A 139 16.23 -6.04 -6.73
C ARG A 139 15.05 -5.09 -6.89
N PHE A 140 14.43 -4.74 -5.76
CA PHE A 140 13.19 -3.98 -5.72
C PHE A 140 13.31 -2.73 -4.84
N LEU A 141 12.58 -1.70 -5.24
CA LEU A 141 12.41 -0.42 -4.56
C LEU A 141 10.93 -0.21 -4.23
N ASP A 142 10.69 0.66 -3.26
CA ASP A 142 9.36 1.22 -2.98
C ASP A 142 8.82 2.03 -4.18
N ALA A 143 7.50 1.99 -4.33
CA ALA A 143 6.76 2.63 -5.42
C ALA A 143 6.55 4.15 -5.24
N GLY A 144 7.11 4.74 -4.19
CA GLY A 144 7.07 6.16 -3.86
C GLY A 144 7.54 7.08 -4.99
N LEU A 145 8.32 6.56 -5.94
CA LEU A 145 8.75 7.30 -7.14
C LEU A 145 7.69 7.23 -8.24
N GLY A 146 6.58 7.96 -8.07
CA GLY A 146 5.58 8.15 -9.13
C GLY A 146 4.47 7.11 -9.19
N PHE A 147 4.45 6.16 -8.27
CA PHE A 147 3.49 5.05 -8.21
C PHE A 147 2.93 4.85 -6.79
N ASN A 148 2.96 5.89 -5.96
CA ASN A 148 2.56 5.78 -4.56
C ASN A 148 1.04 5.71 -4.38
N ASN A 149 0.28 6.18 -5.37
CA ASN A 149 -1.13 5.86 -5.51
C ASN A 149 -1.29 4.74 -6.55
N PRO A 150 -1.47 3.47 -6.15
CA PRO A 150 -1.49 2.34 -7.07
C PRO A 150 -2.81 2.23 -7.85
N ILE A 151 -3.64 3.28 -7.89
CA ILE A 151 -5.01 3.21 -8.41
C ILE A 151 -5.04 2.83 -9.89
N GLN A 152 -4.09 3.33 -10.68
CA GLN A 152 -4.00 3.03 -12.10
C GLN A 152 -3.55 1.58 -12.32
N GLU A 153 -2.52 1.14 -11.62
CA GLU A 153 -1.96 -0.21 -11.73
C GLU A 153 -2.97 -1.25 -11.24
N LEU A 154 -3.68 -0.93 -10.15
CA LEU A 154 -4.77 -1.76 -9.64
C LEU A 154 -5.93 -1.84 -10.62
N TYR A 155 -6.32 -0.73 -11.24
CA TYR A 155 -7.39 -0.72 -12.23
C TYR A 155 -7.05 -1.58 -13.45
N VAL A 156 -5.83 -1.42 -13.98
CA VAL A 156 -5.34 -2.22 -15.13
C VAL A 156 -5.26 -3.71 -14.76
N GLU A 157 -4.78 -4.03 -13.56
CA GLU A 157 -4.76 -5.41 -13.07
C GLU A 157 -6.18 -5.97 -12.89
N ALA A 158 -7.09 -5.20 -12.32
CA ALA A 158 -8.48 -5.60 -12.15
C ALA A 158 -9.15 -5.85 -13.51
N MET A 159 -8.90 -4.99 -14.50
CA MET A 159 -9.37 -5.18 -15.87
C MET A 159 -8.85 -6.50 -16.45
N ALA A 160 -7.54 -6.76 -16.35
CA ALA A 160 -6.95 -8.02 -16.83
C ALA A 160 -7.52 -9.27 -16.12
N GLN A 161 -8.03 -9.12 -14.89
CA GLN A 161 -8.53 -10.25 -14.08
C GLN A 161 -10.04 -10.45 -14.13
N PHE A 162 -10.80 -9.40 -14.42
CA PHE A 162 -12.25 -9.39 -14.25
C PHE A 162 -13.01 -8.89 -15.45
N ASP A 163 -12.34 -8.34 -16.47
CA ASP A 163 -13.03 -7.91 -17.68
C ASP A 163 -13.57 -9.13 -18.43
N LYS A 164 -14.91 -9.18 -18.53
CA LYS A 164 -15.64 -10.31 -19.11
C LYS A 164 -16.24 -9.97 -20.48
N SER A 165 -15.96 -8.79 -21.04
CA SER A 165 -16.70 -8.31 -22.21
C SER A 165 -15.87 -7.47 -23.18
N GLU A 166 -16.40 -7.21 -24.37
CA GLU A 166 -15.86 -6.20 -25.30
C GLU A 166 -16.25 -4.76 -24.93
N GLY A 167 -16.87 -4.55 -23.76
CA GLY A 167 -17.40 -3.27 -23.29
C GLY A 167 -16.44 -2.48 -22.39
N ASP A 168 -16.89 -1.29 -21.97
CA ASP A 168 -16.13 -0.40 -21.10
C ASP A 168 -16.02 -0.95 -19.67
N PHE A 169 -14.81 -1.23 -19.19
CA PHE A 169 -14.57 -1.82 -17.86
C PHE A 169 -15.09 -0.94 -16.72
N ASP A 170 -15.14 0.40 -16.89
CA ASP A 170 -15.75 1.32 -15.92
C ASP A 170 -17.17 0.90 -15.56
N SER A 171 -17.93 0.37 -16.52
CA SER A 171 -19.32 -0.04 -16.31
C SER A 171 -19.45 -1.29 -15.43
N GLN A 172 -18.41 -2.13 -15.41
CA GLN A 172 -18.34 -3.39 -14.66
C GLN A 172 -17.86 -3.18 -13.21
N VAL A 173 -17.11 -2.11 -12.95
CA VAL A 173 -16.62 -1.78 -11.60
C VAL A 173 -17.73 -1.18 -10.75
N ARG A 174 -18.31 -1.97 -9.84
CA ARG A 174 -19.36 -1.49 -8.93
C ARG A 174 -18.88 -0.35 -8.03
N VAL A 175 -17.75 -0.58 -7.34
CA VAL A 175 -17.13 0.40 -6.43
C VAL A 175 -15.62 0.29 -6.53
N LEU A 176 -14.94 1.44 -6.57
CA LEU A 176 -13.51 1.60 -6.42
C LEU A 176 -13.22 2.58 -5.29
N VAL A 177 -12.51 2.12 -4.26
CA VAL A 177 -12.12 2.94 -3.12
C VAL A 177 -10.61 3.12 -3.10
N SER A 178 -10.16 4.36 -3.09
CA SER A 178 -8.77 4.73 -2.95
C SER A 178 -8.58 5.43 -1.60
N ILE A 179 -7.66 4.93 -0.77
CA ILE A 179 -7.36 5.50 0.55
C ILE A 179 -5.96 6.08 0.52
N GLY A 180 -5.84 7.36 0.85
CA GLY A 180 -4.59 8.09 0.93
C GLY A 180 -4.08 8.23 2.36
N THR A 181 -2.77 8.42 2.48
CA THR A 181 -2.06 8.60 3.75
C THR A 181 -1.90 10.07 4.15
N GLY A 182 -2.57 10.99 3.46
CA GLY A 182 -2.51 12.41 3.75
C GLY A 182 -2.29 13.30 2.54
N LYS A 183 -2.81 14.53 2.61
CA LYS A 183 -2.40 15.62 1.72
C LYS A 183 -1.31 16.49 2.38
N PRO A 184 -0.46 17.16 1.59
CA PRO A 184 0.41 18.17 2.13
C PRO A 184 -0.38 19.33 2.72
N ALA A 185 0.03 19.82 3.90
CA ALA A 185 -0.45 21.11 4.37
C ALA A 185 -0.01 22.19 3.37
N LEU A 186 -0.92 23.08 2.96
CA LEU A 186 -0.64 24.17 2.00
C LEU A 186 0.35 25.24 2.54
N ARG A 187 0.96 25.01 3.70
CA ARG A 187 2.00 25.86 4.25
C ARG A 187 3.29 25.62 3.49
N GLY A 188 3.72 26.62 2.72
CA GLY A 188 4.99 26.59 2.02
C GLY A 188 6.12 26.15 2.96
N PHE A 189 6.86 25.12 2.57
CA PHE A 189 8.04 24.68 3.28
C PHE A 189 9.06 25.82 3.32
N GLY A 190 9.45 26.28 4.51
CA GLY A 190 10.49 27.29 4.66
C GLY A 190 11.85 26.82 4.10
N GLU A 191 12.77 27.75 3.87
CA GLU A 191 14.07 27.48 3.22
C GLU A 191 14.97 26.45 3.94
N LYS A 192 14.67 26.12 5.21
CA LYS A 192 15.45 25.20 6.08
C LYS A 192 14.92 23.76 6.13
N VAL A 193 14.03 23.35 5.23
CA VAL A 193 13.39 22.02 5.30
C VAL A 193 14.34 20.90 4.85
N VAL A 194 14.39 19.83 5.65
CA VAL A 194 15.19 18.63 5.44
C VAL A 194 14.74 17.89 4.16
N GLU A 195 15.67 17.31 3.41
CA GLU A 195 15.44 16.55 2.17
C GLU A 195 14.34 15.48 2.29
N VAL A 196 14.25 14.82 3.46
CA VAL A 196 13.21 13.83 3.76
C VAL A 196 11.80 14.41 3.69
N ALA A 197 11.59 15.57 4.29
CA ALA A 197 10.28 16.23 4.27
C ALA A 197 9.91 16.69 2.85
N LYS A 198 10.89 17.12 2.04
CA LYS A 198 10.67 17.41 0.61
C LYS A 198 10.27 16.16 -0.17
N SER A 199 10.89 15.02 0.09
CA SER A 199 10.53 13.73 -0.53
C SER A 199 9.09 13.34 -0.17
N ILE A 200 8.71 13.40 1.11
CA ILE A 200 7.35 13.11 1.56
C ILE A 200 6.32 14.02 0.89
N ALA A 201 6.60 15.33 0.83
CA ALA A 201 5.73 16.31 0.17
C ALA A 201 5.58 16.04 -1.33
N SER A 202 6.68 15.70 -2.01
CA SER A 202 6.66 15.35 -3.44
C SER A 202 5.82 14.10 -3.68
N ILE A 203 5.97 13.07 -2.86
CA ILE A 203 5.19 11.83 -2.93
C ILE A 203 3.71 12.12 -2.73
N ALA A 204 3.35 12.88 -1.70
CA ALA A 204 1.96 13.22 -1.41
C ALA A 204 1.32 14.07 -2.52
N THR A 205 2.09 14.99 -3.13
CA THR A 205 1.65 15.80 -4.27
C THR A 205 1.40 14.94 -5.50
N GLU A 206 2.34 14.05 -5.84
CA GLU A 206 2.21 13.10 -6.96
C GLU A 206 1.01 12.18 -6.76
N THR A 207 0.87 11.58 -5.57
CA THR A 207 -0.27 10.72 -5.20
C THR A 207 -1.62 11.40 -5.46
N GLN A 208 -1.72 12.70 -5.13
CA GLN A 208 -2.93 13.48 -5.38
C GLN A 208 -3.13 13.82 -6.86
N HIS A 209 -2.04 14.11 -7.60
CA HIS A 209 -2.10 14.30 -9.05
C HIS A 209 -2.62 13.04 -9.75
N THR A 210 -2.08 11.86 -9.40
CA THR A 210 -2.53 10.57 -9.92
C THR A 210 -4.00 10.31 -9.60
N ALA A 211 -4.47 10.62 -8.39
CA ALA A 211 -5.89 10.52 -8.03
C ALA A 211 -6.79 11.42 -8.89
N ASN A 212 -6.34 12.65 -9.17
CA ASN A 212 -7.09 13.61 -9.99
C ASN A 212 -7.14 13.16 -11.46
N ASN A 213 -6.01 12.72 -12.01
CA ASN A 213 -5.95 12.21 -13.38
C ASN A 213 -6.86 11.00 -13.55
N PHE A 214 -6.79 10.03 -12.60
CA PHE A 214 -7.68 8.87 -12.61
C PHE A 214 -9.16 9.28 -12.61
N HIS A 215 -9.55 10.23 -11.76
CA HIS A 215 -10.92 10.74 -11.73
C HIS A 215 -11.37 11.30 -13.09
N LEU A 216 -10.52 12.09 -13.75
CA LEU A 216 -10.82 12.71 -15.05
C LEU A 216 -10.85 11.68 -16.19
N THR A 217 -10.07 10.60 -16.10
CA THR A 217 -10.08 9.52 -17.09
C THR A 217 -11.29 8.60 -16.91
N HIS A 218 -11.72 8.38 -15.67
CA HIS A 218 -12.79 7.45 -15.29
C HIS A 218 -14.06 8.17 -14.83
N MET A 219 -14.44 9.26 -15.52
CA MET A 219 -15.61 10.08 -15.14
C MET A 219 -16.90 9.27 -15.14
N LYS A 220 -17.06 8.29 -16.03
CA LYS A 220 -18.28 7.44 -16.02
C LYS A 220 -18.42 6.68 -14.71
N LEU A 221 -17.32 6.13 -14.18
CA LEU A 221 -17.30 5.48 -12.88
C LEU A 221 -17.51 6.49 -11.74
N ALA A 222 -16.93 7.68 -11.85
CA ALA A 222 -17.05 8.73 -10.83
C ALA A 222 -18.46 9.34 -10.76
N ASP A 223 -19.03 9.76 -11.89
CA ASP A 223 -20.31 10.45 -12.02
C ASP A 223 -21.48 9.58 -11.55
N ARG A 224 -21.37 8.25 -11.73
CA ARG A 224 -22.34 7.28 -11.21
C ARG A 224 -22.16 6.93 -9.73
N GLY A 225 -21.22 7.59 -9.04
CA GLY A 225 -20.95 7.37 -7.62
C GLY A 225 -20.25 6.03 -7.33
N GLY A 226 -19.46 5.52 -8.27
CA GLY A 226 -18.68 4.28 -8.13
C GLY A 226 -17.23 4.49 -7.70
N TYR A 227 -16.69 5.71 -7.74
CA TYR A 227 -15.32 6.01 -7.30
C TYR A 227 -15.30 6.90 -6.05
N PHE A 228 -14.56 6.46 -5.03
CA PHE A 228 -14.40 7.17 -3.76
C PHE A 228 -12.92 7.32 -3.40
N ARG A 229 -12.50 8.55 -3.07
CA ARG A 229 -11.14 8.84 -2.58
C ARG A 229 -11.21 9.43 -1.17
N PHE A 230 -10.73 8.68 -0.20
CA PHE A 230 -10.54 9.15 1.16
C PHE A 230 -9.09 9.57 1.34
N ASN A 231 -8.83 10.82 1.71
CA ASN A 231 -7.47 11.31 1.89
C ASN A 231 -7.45 12.43 2.94
N PRO A 232 -7.13 12.14 4.20
CA PRO A 232 -7.17 13.13 5.27
C PRO A 232 -6.26 14.33 4.98
N PRO A 233 -6.66 15.57 5.29
CA PRO A 233 -5.77 16.72 5.16
C PRO A 233 -4.65 16.70 6.21
N ASP A 234 -3.58 17.43 5.93
CA ASP A 234 -2.53 17.81 6.88
C ASP A 234 -1.75 16.65 7.55
N LEU A 235 -1.78 15.40 7.07
CA LEU A 235 -0.95 14.35 7.66
C LEU A 235 0.53 14.40 7.22
N SER A 236 0.89 15.15 6.18
CA SER A 236 2.27 15.15 5.66
C SER A 236 3.29 15.89 6.54
N GLU A 237 2.83 16.74 7.47
CA GLU A 237 3.73 17.43 8.41
C GLU A 237 4.34 16.44 9.42
N VAL A 238 3.76 15.25 9.54
CA VAL A 238 4.35 14.14 10.27
C VAL A 238 5.41 13.50 9.38
N ALA A 239 6.69 13.74 9.70
CA ALA A 239 7.75 13.00 9.05
C ALA A 239 7.54 11.50 9.27
N ILE A 240 7.75 10.69 8.22
CA ILE A 240 7.57 9.23 8.24
C ILE A 240 8.26 8.57 9.44
N ASP A 241 9.29 9.20 10.01
CA ASP A 241 10.09 8.69 11.10
C ASP A 241 9.82 9.25 12.50
N GLU A 242 8.68 9.89 12.75
CA GLU A 242 8.30 10.37 14.08
C GLU A 242 7.25 9.49 14.74
N ALA A 243 7.70 8.39 15.37
CA ALA A 243 6.85 7.55 16.23
C ALA A 243 6.15 8.33 17.36
N SER A 244 6.62 9.54 17.69
CA SER A 244 5.99 10.47 18.64
C SER A 244 4.67 11.08 18.16
N MET A 245 4.32 10.96 16.88
CA MET A 245 3.16 11.64 16.28
C MET A 245 1.92 10.75 16.12
N LYS A 246 1.91 9.54 16.68
CA LYS A 246 0.76 8.60 16.62
C LYS A 246 -0.54 9.25 17.09
N GLY A 247 -0.49 9.99 18.21
CA GLY A 247 -1.65 10.70 18.75
C GLY A 247 -2.18 11.78 17.79
N THR A 248 -1.28 12.49 17.11
CA THR A 248 -1.65 13.50 16.11
C THR A 248 -2.30 12.86 14.88
N ILE A 249 -1.74 11.76 14.38
CA ILE A 249 -2.32 11.00 13.25
C ILE A 249 -3.72 10.50 13.61
N ALA A 250 -3.89 9.91 14.80
CA ALA A 250 -5.17 9.42 15.28
C ALA A 250 -6.20 10.55 15.36
N ALA A 251 -5.88 11.66 16.04
CA ALA A 251 -6.78 12.79 16.21
C ALA A 251 -7.18 13.45 14.88
N ARG A 252 -6.22 13.62 13.95
CA ARG A 252 -6.49 14.19 12.62
C ARG A 252 -7.36 13.26 11.77
N THR A 253 -7.11 11.95 11.83
CA THR A 253 -7.91 10.96 11.09
C THR A 253 -9.31 10.82 11.66
N GLU A 254 -9.46 10.89 13.00
CA GLU A 254 -10.77 10.92 13.67
C GLU A 254 -11.56 12.18 13.31
N THR A 255 -10.91 13.34 13.32
CA THR A 255 -11.53 14.61 12.89
C THR A 255 -12.00 14.50 11.44
N TYR A 256 -11.16 13.97 10.55
CA TYR A 256 -11.52 13.74 9.15
C TYR A 256 -12.69 12.76 9.01
N GLY A 257 -12.67 11.64 9.73
CA GLY A 257 -13.75 10.64 9.68
C GLY A 257 -15.10 11.15 10.19
N ASN A 258 -15.08 12.09 11.13
CA ASN A 258 -16.27 12.73 11.71
C ASN A 258 -16.72 14.00 10.95
N ASP A 259 -15.95 14.45 9.96
CA ASP A 259 -16.35 15.57 9.11
C ASP A 259 -17.65 15.24 8.36
N PRO A 260 -18.65 16.14 8.36
CA PRO A 260 -19.96 15.86 7.74
C PRO A 260 -19.88 15.44 6.27
N GLU A 261 -18.96 15.99 5.47
CA GLU A 261 -18.80 15.61 4.07
C GLU A 261 -18.22 14.20 3.94
N THR A 262 -17.25 13.87 4.79
CA THR A 262 -16.64 12.54 4.84
C THR A 262 -17.65 11.49 5.30
N VAL A 263 -18.44 11.77 6.34
CA VAL A 263 -19.53 10.91 6.80
C VAL A 263 -20.54 10.68 5.67
N ALA A 264 -20.96 11.74 4.97
CA ALA A 264 -21.86 11.62 3.84
C ALA A 264 -21.25 10.78 2.70
N MET A 265 -19.95 10.91 2.45
CA MET A 265 -19.22 10.12 1.46
C MET A 265 -19.16 8.63 1.84
N VAL A 266 -18.92 8.31 3.11
CA VAL A 266 -18.97 6.94 3.63
C VAL A 266 -20.37 6.35 3.46
N GLN A 267 -21.44 7.10 3.73
CA GLN A 267 -22.80 6.61 3.52
C GLN A 267 -23.11 6.34 2.04
N ARG A 268 -22.68 7.23 1.13
CA ARG A 268 -22.78 6.98 -0.31
C ARG A 268 -22.02 5.73 -0.71
N TRP A 269 -20.79 5.57 -0.22
CA TRP A 269 -20.00 4.37 -0.48
C TRP A 269 -20.70 3.10 0.00
N LYS A 270 -21.20 3.06 1.23
CA LYS A 270 -21.96 1.91 1.78
C LYS A 270 -23.16 1.56 0.90
N ASN A 271 -23.91 2.57 0.45
CA ASN A 271 -25.07 2.37 -0.41
C ASN A 271 -24.67 1.79 -1.78
N THR A 272 -23.61 2.30 -2.41
CA THR A 272 -23.13 1.77 -3.70
C THR A 272 -22.56 0.35 -3.57
N ALA A 273 -21.79 0.09 -2.51
CA ALA A 273 -21.20 -1.21 -2.24
C ALA A 273 -22.27 -2.29 -1.96
N GLY A 274 -23.40 -1.90 -1.38
CA GLY A 274 -24.51 -2.81 -1.05
C GLY A 274 -24.24 -3.67 0.19
N THR A 275 -25.12 -4.65 0.42
CA THR A 275 -25.11 -5.52 1.61
C THR A 275 -24.77 -6.98 1.29
N GLU A 276 -24.05 -7.24 0.19
CA GLU A 276 -23.74 -8.62 -0.19
C GLU A 276 -23.00 -9.33 0.94
N GLN A 277 -23.63 -10.40 1.42
CA GLN A 277 -23.07 -11.32 2.40
C GLN A 277 -21.77 -11.90 1.82
N SER A 278 -20.79 -12.11 2.71
CA SER A 278 -19.57 -12.86 2.41
C SER A 278 -19.85 -14.03 1.47
N ALA A 279 -18.99 -14.23 0.46
CA ALA A 279 -19.05 -15.31 -0.53
C ALA A 279 -19.24 -16.72 0.09
N LEU A 280 -18.97 -16.88 1.39
CA LEU A 280 -19.35 -18.05 2.20
C LEU A 280 -20.85 -18.39 2.13
N THR A 281 -21.73 -17.44 1.83
CA THR A 281 -23.19 -17.68 1.79
C THR A 281 -23.67 -18.11 0.41
N LEU A 282 -22.99 -17.72 -0.67
CA LEU A 282 -23.32 -18.13 -2.04
C LEU A 282 -22.92 -19.59 -2.32
N ALA A 283 -21.80 -20.05 -1.75
CA ALA A 283 -21.37 -21.45 -1.86
C ALA A 283 -22.35 -22.45 -1.21
N LEU A 284 -23.21 -22.00 -0.28
CA LEU A 284 -24.24 -22.85 0.35
C LEU A 284 -25.56 -22.93 -0.45
N VAL A 285 -25.73 -22.09 -1.47
CA VAL A 285 -26.96 -22.05 -2.28
C VAL A 285 -26.81 -22.86 -3.57
N GLU A 286 -25.59 -23.05 -4.07
CA GLU A 286 -25.33 -23.85 -5.28
C GLU A 286 -25.29 -25.37 -5.04
N ASP A 287 -25.24 -25.84 -3.77
CA ASP A 287 -25.26 -27.28 -3.43
C ASP A 287 -26.68 -27.87 -3.25
N PHE A 288 -27.75 -27.13 -3.56
CA PHE A 288 -29.14 -27.58 -3.42
C PHE A 288 -30.03 -27.40 -4.66
N THR A 289 -29.46 -27.37 -5.88
CA THR A 289 -30.23 -27.43 -7.13
C THR A 289 -29.69 -28.48 -8.09
#